data_AF-A0A318YTT2-F1
#
_entry.id   AF-A0A318YTT2-F1
#
_cell.length_a   1.000
_cell.length_b   1.000
_cell.length_c   1.000
_cell.angle_alpha   90.00
_cell.angle_beta   90.00
_cell.angle_gamma   90.00
#
_symmetry.space_group_name_H-M   'P 1'
#
loop_
_entity.id
_entity.type
_entity.pdbx_description
1 polymer ?
#
loop_
_entity_poly.entity_id
_entity_poly.type
_entity_poly.pdbx_seq_one_letter_code
_entity_poly.pdbx_strand_id
1 'polypeptide(L)'
;MDLLAKLEILAVTVNNEDNGIILETASNNQDKNSTFLVKLEGPLSTPSQFQELSKSLTTPILKKGVGEASTANFCLITGAMKFNILSALAGSTFSATFVRINLSPKDLSAHSIAPTLGSEIDPTLPQNRATDADEVFLPKQGEYPVWYFFYGDLAVPEILTERLGLDESPTYRKAVVNGGLLRTWGGCKYKALVDGDASARVEGWAYEVGSEEDEEMLRYYETDFYEVVRCDICMVDVGEVIKGLVFRFVGDVD
;
A
#
# COMPACT_ATOMS: atom_id res chain seq x y z
N MET A 1 -14.27 9.42 -7.16
CA MET A 1 -14.13 8.44 -8.26
C MET A 1 -12.92 7.61 -7.89
N ASP A 2 -13.14 6.34 -7.52
CA ASP A 2 -12.17 5.40 -6.94
C ASP A 2 -10.89 5.28 -7.79
N LEU A 3 -9.71 5.30 -7.15
CA LEU A 3 -8.42 5.18 -7.83
C LEU A 3 -8.23 3.77 -8.42
N LEU A 4 -8.77 2.74 -7.75
CA LEU A 4 -8.86 1.40 -8.33
C LEU A 4 -9.68 1.44 -9.61
N ALA A 5 -10.81 2.16 -9.64
CA ALA A 5 -11.59 2.31 -10.86
C ALA A 5 -10.80 3.01 -11.98
N LYS A 6 -9.92 4.00 -11.66
CA LYS A 6 -9.03 4.63 -12.66
C LYS A 6 -7.95 3.68 -13.17
N LEU A 7 -7.35 2.86 -12.30
CA LEU A 7 -6.37 1.84 -12.69
C LEU A 7 -7.01 0.72 -13.51
N GLU A 8 -8.24 0.34 -13.16
CA GLU A 8 -9.06 -0.59 -13.92
C GLU A 8 -9.41 -0.04 -15.31
N ILE A 9 -9.75 1.25 -15.43
CA ILE A 9 -9.94 1.94 -16.72
C ILE A 9 -8.65 1.89 -17.56
N LEU A 10 -7.49 2.18 -16.95
CA LEU A 10 -6.19 2.12 -17.61
C LEU A 10 -5.87 0.70 -18.13
N ALA A 11 -6.13 -0.33 -17.31
CA ALA A 11 -5.93 -1.72 -17.69
C ALA A 11 -6.86 -2.16 -18.84
N VAL A 12 -8.06 -1.57 -18.96
CA VAL A 12 -8.96 -1.80 -20.10
C VAL A 12 -8.46 -1.07 -21.36
N THR A 13 -7.91 0.14 -21.24
CA THR A 13 -7.42 0.93 -22.40
C THR A 13 -6.13 0.37 -23.00
N VAL A 14 -5.24 -0.20 -22.19
CA VAL A 14 -4.00 -0.87 -22.67
C VAL A 14 -4.29 -2.06 -23.61
N ASN A 15 -5.51 -2.64 -23.58
CA ASN A 15 -5.91 -3.69 -24.53
C ASN A 15 -6.29 -3.19 -25.93
N ASN A 16 -6.41 -1.87 -26.13
CA ASN A 16 -6.80 -1.28 -27.42
C ASN A 16 -5.62 -0.65 -28.20
N GLU A 17 -4.43 -0.61 -27.61
CA GLU A 17 -3.21 -0.23 -28.32
C GLU A 17 -2.21 -1.39 -28.25
N ASP A 18 -1.91 -1.93 -29.43
CA ASP A 18 -0.97 -3.02 -29.70
C ASP A 18 0.49 -2.54 -29.49
N ASN A 19 0.79 -2.08 -28.27
CA ASN A 19 2.13 -1.76 -27.81
C ASN A 19 2.29 -2.32 -26.40
N GLY A 20 2.67 -3.60 -26.35
CA GLY A 20 3.19 -4.21 -25.15
C GLY A 20 4.31 -3.34 -24.59
N ILE A 21 4.04 -2.69 -23.45
CA ILE A 21 5.09 -2.19 -22.58
C ILE A 21 5.72 -3.43 -21.97
N ILE A 22 6.70 -3.97 -22.69
CA ILE A 22 7.64 -4.96 -22.18
C ILE A 22 8.39 -4.27 -21.04
N LEU A 23 7.99 -4.53 -19.81
CA LEU A 23 8.84 -4.42 -18.64
C LEU A 23 9.22 -5.83 -18.19
N GLU A 24 9.84 -6.59 -19.09
CA GLU A 24 10.79 -7.61 -18.67
C GLU A 24 12.09 -6.90 -18.33
N THR A 25 12.42 -6.79 -17.04
CA THR A 25 13.78 -7.11 -16.58
C THR A 25 13.84 -7.29 -15.07
N ALA A 26 14.53 -8.37 -14.68
CA ALA A 26 14.92 -8.77 -13.33
C ALA A 26 13.79 -9.20 -12.38
N SER A 27 13.78 -10.50 -12.07
CA SER A 27 13.15 -11.04 -10.86
C SER A 27 13.84 -10.42 -9.63
N ASN A 28 13.40 -9.22 -9.24
CA ASN A 28 13.75 -8.63 -7.96
C ASN A 28 12.94 -9.37 -6.88
N ASN A 29 13.54 -9.60 -5.71
CA ASN A 29 12.83 -10.13 -4.53
C ASN A 29 11.56 -9.32 -4.17
N GLN A 30 11.41 -8.10 -4.68
CA GLN A 30 10.23 -7.24 -4.58
C GLN A 30 8.97 -7.83 -5.23
N ASP A 31 9.10 -8.56 -6.34
CA ASP A 31 7.93 -9.04 -7.09
C ASP A 31 7.10 -10.05 -6.30
N LYS A 32 7.63 -10.65 -5.22
CA LYS A 32 6.91 -11.60 -4.36
C LYS A 32 5.84 -10.95 -3.48
N ASN A 33 6.09 -9.71 -3.01
CA ASN A 33 5.18 -8.99 -2.12
C ASN A 33 4.30 -7.96 -2.86
N SER A 34 4.58 -7.71 -4.14
CA SER A 34 3.76 -6.83 -4.96
C SER A 34 2.38 -7.41 -5.25
N THR A 35 1.41 -6.51 -5.42
CA THR A 35 0.05 -6.83 -5.84
C THR A 35 -0.07 -6.61 -7.35
N PHE A 36 -0.76 -7.51 -8.04
CA PHE A 36 -1.00 -7.43 -9.49
C PHE A 36 -2.50 -7.55 -9.78
N LEU A 37 -2.97 -6.81 -10.78
CA LEU A 37 -4.22 -7.06 -11.47
C LEU A 37 -3.95 -7.97 -12.65
N VAL A 38 -4.77 -9.00 -12.78
CA VAL A 38 -4.78 -9.87 -13.96
C VAL A 38 -6.16 -9.88 -14.55
N LYS A 39 -6.24 -9.73 -15.87
CA LYS A 39 -7.50 -9.80 -16.59
C LYS A 39 -7.97 -11.25 -16.68
N LEU A 40 -9.25 -11.48 -16.38
CA LEU A 40 -9.86 -12.80 -16.52
C LEU A 40 -10.23 -13.02 -17.99
N GLU A 41 -9.37 -13.75 -18.70
CA GLU A 41 -9.57 -14.10 -20.11
C GLU A 41 -8.93 -15.45 -20.46
N GLY A 42 -9.40 -16.08 -21.55
CA GLY A 42 -8.89 -17.36 -22.03
C GLY A 42 -8.90 -18.47 -20.95
N PRO A 43 -7.77 -19.16 -20.69
CA PRO A 43 -7.67 -20.22 -19.68
C PRO A 43 -7.80 -19.72 -18.23
N LEU A 44 -7.81 -18.39 -18.02
CA LEU A 44 -8.01 -17.73 -16.73
C LEU A 44 -9.38 -17.04 -16.64
N SER A 45 -10.37 -17.48 -17.42
CA SER A 45 -11.67 -16.80 -17.51
C SER A 45 -12.55 -16.92 -16.26
N THR A 46 -12.23 -17.84 -15.35
CA THR A 46 -12.97 -18.01 -14.09
C THR A 46 -12.07 -17.96 -12.85
N PRO A 47 -12.56 -17.44 -11.71
CA PRO A 47 -11.81 -17.42 -10.44
C PRO A 47 -11.39 -18.81 -9.95
N SER A 48 -12.17 -19.85 -10.26
CA SER A 48 -11.86 -21.23 -9.89
C SER A 48 -10.64 -21.78 -10.65
N GLN A 49 -10.57 -21.54 -11.97
CA GLN A 49 -9.38 -21.87 -12.78
C GLN A 49 -8.16 -21.10 -12.29
N PHE A 50 -8.38 -19.84 -11.90
CA PHE A 50 -7.33 -19.01 -11.33
C PHE A 50 -6.79 -19.58 -10.02
N GLN A 51 -7.68 -20.01 -9.11
CA GLN A 51 -7.32 -20.61 -7.84
C GLN A 51 -6.52 -21.91 -8.05
N GLU A 52 -6.94 -22.75 -8.99
CA GLU A 52 -6.27 -24.00 -9.34
C GLU A 52 -4.85 -23.76 -9.90
N LEU A 53 -4.71 -22.85 -10.86
CA LEU A 53 -3.43 -22.55 -11.51
C LEU A 53 -2.46 -21.79 -10.59
N SER A 54 -2.98 -20.91 -9.73
CA SER A 54 -2.17 -20.19 -8.74
C SER A 54 -1.79 -21.04 -7.52
N LYS A 55 -2.39 -22.24 -7.37
CA LYS A 55 -2.27 -23.10 -6.18
C LYS A 55 -2.60 -22.34 -4.87
N SER A 56 -3.50 -21.38 -4.96
CA SER A 56 -3.87 -20.51 -3.83
C SER A 56 -4.88 -21.21 -2.91
N LEU A 57 -4.67 -21.07 -1.61
CA LEU A 57 -5.65 -21.51 -0.59
C LEU A 57 -6.85 -20.55 -0.51
N THR A 58 -6.71 -19.34 -1.03
CA THR A 58 -7.74 -18.29 -1.02
C THR A 58 -8.20 -17.95 -2.43
N THR A 59 -9.52 -17.71 -2.59
CA THR A 59 -10.09 -17.24 -3.84
C THR A 59 -9.61 -15.81 -4.12
N PRO A 60 -9.09 -15.51 -5.32
CA PRO A 60 -8.67 -14.16 -5.68
C PRO A 60 -9.83 -13.17 -5.61
N ILE A 61 -9.55 -11.95 -5.17
CA ILE A 61 -10.57 -10.90 -5.07
C ILE A 61 -10.92 -10.44 -6.48
N LEU A 62 -12.19 -10.59 -6.87
CA LEU A 62 -12.72 -10.07 -8.12
C LEU A 62 -12.88 -8.56 -8.07
N LYS A 63 -12.46 -7.90 -9.14
CA LYS A 63 -12.62 -6.48 -9.39
C LYS A 63 -13.19 -6.28 -10.79
N LYS A 64 -14.08 -5.30 -10.95
CA LYS A 64 -14.80 -5.05 -12.20
C LYS A 64 -14.34 -3.73 -12.79
N GLY A 65 -13.54 -3.80 -13.85
CA GLY A 65 -13.16 -2.60 -14.58
C GLY A 65 -14.20 -2.23 -15.62
N VAL A 66 -14.59 -0.96 -15.62
CA VAL A 66 -15.48 -0.38 -16.63
C VAL A 66 -14.66 0.57 -17.48
N GLY A 67 -14.36 0.20 -18.72
CA GLY A 67 -13.80 1.13 -19.70
C GLY A 67 -14.88 1.83 -20.51
N GLU A 68 -14.49 2.80 -21.34
CA GLU A 68 -15.41 3.60 -22.17
C GLU A 68 -16.24 2.75 -23.15
N ALA A 69 -15.70 1.60 -23.59
CA ALA A 69 -16.33 0.74 -24.60
C ALA A 69 -16.72 -0.66 -24.07
N SER A 70 -16.17 -1.14 -22.96
CA SER A 70 -16.47 -2.48 -22.44
C SER A 70 -16.18 -2.64 -20.95
N THR A 71 -16.86 -3.60 -20.33
CA THR A 71 -16.58 -4.05 -18.95
C THR A 71 -15.68 -5.28 -18.98
N ALA A 72 -14.61 -5.29 -18.19
CA ALA A 72 -13.71 -6.42 -18.03
C ALA A 72 -13.64 -6.84 -16.55
N ASN A 73 -13.45 -8.13 -16.30
CA ASN A 73 -13.25 -8.65 -14.96
C ASN A 73 -11.76 -8.84 -14.71
N PHE A 74 -11.30 -8.37 -13.55
CA PHE A 74 -9.93 -8.50 -13.09
C PHE A 74 -9.90 -9.26 -11.76
N CYS A 75 -8.74 -9.83 -11.45
CA CYS A 75 -8.45 -10.37 -10.13
C CYS A 75 -7.21 -9.70 -9.53
N LEU A 76 -7.27 -9.41 -8.24
CA LEU A 76 -6.11 -9.01 -7.44
C LEU A 76 -5.36 -10.25 -6.97
N ILE A 77 -4.05 -10.27 -7.21
CA ILE A 77 -3.20 -11.44 -7.00
C ILE A 77 -1.86 -11.00 -6.40
N THR A 78 -1.25 -11.89 -5.63
CA THR A 78 0.10 -11.66 -5.10
C THR A 78 1.16 -12.06 -6.12
N GLY A 79 2.39 -11.59 -5.90
CA GLY A 79 3.57 -12.03 -6.62
C GLY A 79 3.74 -13.54 -6.71
N ALA A 80 3.51 -14.25 -5.59
CA ALA A 80 3.58 -15.70 -5.55
C ALA A 80 2.56 -16.36 -6.49
N MET A 81 1.33 -15.82 -6.55
CA MET A 81 0.29 -16.30 -7.45
C MET A 81 0.66 -16.06 -8.92
N LYS A 82 1.17 -14.86 -9.25
CA LYS A 82 1.68 -14.52 -10.59
C LYS A 82 2.74 -15.53 -11.06
N PHE A 83 3.71 -15.84 -10.20
CA PHE A 83 4.77 -16.80 -10.51
C PHE A 83 4.22 -18.21 -10.79
N ASN A 84 3.28 -18.68 -9.98
CA ASN A 84 2.66 -20.00 -10.15
C ASN A 84 1.87 -20.09 -11.46
N ILE A 85 1.16 -19.03 -11.82
CA ILE A 85 0.39 -18.97 -13.07
C ILE A 85 1.30 -18.94 -14.28
N LEU A 86 2.34 -18.11 -14.27
CA LEU A 86 3.34 -18.09 -15.34
C LEU A 86 4.00 -19.46 -15.50
N SER A 87 4.30 -20.13 -14.39
CA SER A 87 4.84 -21.49 -14.40
C SER A 87 3.86 -22.50 -14.98
N ALA A 88 2.56 -22.39 -14.67
CA ALA A 88 1.53 -23.29 -15.16
C ALA A 88 1.19 -23.05 -16.65
N LEU A 89 1.33 -21.81 -17.11
CA LEU A 89 1.13 -21.42 -18.51
C LEU A 89 2.38 -21.60 -19.37
N ALA A 90 3.51 -22.01 -18.79
CA ALA A 90 4.75 -22.27 -19.50
C ALA A 90 4.54 -23.37 -20.56
N GLY A 91 4.53 -22.99 -21.83
CA GLY A 91 4.25 -23.87 -22.97
C GLY A 91 2.88 -23.70 -23.63
N SER A 92 2.03 -22.80 -23.12
CA SER A 92 0.79 -22.39 -23.79
C SER A 92 1.03 -21.24 -24.77
N THR A 93 0.14 -21.05 -25.74
CA THR A 93 0.13 -19.88 -26.64
C THR A 93 -0.54 -18.65 -26.00
N PHE A 94 -0.98 -18.76 -24.76
CA PHE A 94 -1.74 -17.72 -24.08
C PHE A 94 -0.79 -16.88 -23.22
N SER A 95 -0.80 -15.56 -23.45
CA SER A 95 -0.10 -14.58 -22.62
C SER A 95 -1.10 -13.85 -21.75
N ALA A 96 -1.01 -14.04 -20.44
CA ALA A 96 -1.84 -13.31 -19.49
C ALA A 96 -1.32 -11.89 -19.28
N THR A 97 -2.22 -10.91 -19.23
CA THR A 97 -1.87 -9.50 -18.95
C THR A 97 -1.84 -9.27 -17.44
N PHE A 98 -0.67 -8.89 -16.93
CA PHE A 98 -0.47 -8.53 -15.52
C PHE A 98 -0.15 -7.04 -15.41
N VAL A 99 -0.93 -6.31 -14.61
CA VAL A 99 -0.71 -4.91 -14.28
C VAL A 99 -0.28 -4.84 -12.83
N ARG A 100 0.95 -4.39 -12.55
CA ARG A 100 1.40 -4.20 -11.17
C ARG A 100 0.63 -3.04 -10.55
N ILE A 101 0.05 -3.28 -9.38
CA ILE A 101 -0.49 -2.21 -8.53
C ILE A 101 0.62 -1.81 -7.56
N ASN A 102 1.03 -0.56 -7.70
CA ASN A 102 1.97 0.08 -6.79
C ASN A 102 1.18 0.75 -5.65
N LEU A 103 0.60 -0.03 -4.75
CA LEU A 103 -0.15 0.49 -3.61
C LEU A 103 0.54 0.06 -2.32
N SER A 104 0.86 1.02 -1.45
CA SER A 104 1.37 0.71 -0.12
C SER A 104 0.38 -0.18 0.64
N PRO A 105 0.75 -1.37 1.12
CA PRO A 105 -0.16 -2.19 1.92
C PRO A 105 -0.51 -1.50 3.23
N LYS A 106 -1.74 -1.71 3.68
CA LYS A 106 -2.26 -1.27 4.98
C LYS A 106 -3.01 -2.48 5.53
N ASP A 107 -2.37 -3.27 6.37
CA ASP A 107 -2.93 -4.53 6.90
C ASP A 107 -2.97 -4.47 8.42
N LEU A 108 -3.72 -3.50 8.96
CA LEU A 108 -3.79 -3.25 10.40
C LEU A 108 -4.55 -4.37 11.11
N SER A 109 -3.90 -4.99 12.09
CA SER A 109 -4.49 -6.05 12.89
C SER A 109 -5.59 -5.50 13.79
N ALA A 110 -6.73 -6.19 13.86
CA ALA A 110 -7.78 -5.93 14.83
C ALA A 110 -7.47 -6.54 16.22
N HIS A 111 -6.46 -7.39 16.32
CA HIS A 111 -6.17 -8.21 17.51
C HIS A 111 -4.78 -7.97 18.09
N SER A 112 -4.04 -6.99 17.57
CA SER A 112 -2.75 -6.59 18.07
C SER A 112 -2.41 -5.19 17.58
N ILE A 113 -1.34 -4.62 18.14
CA ILE A 113 -0.76 -3.35 17.66
C ILE A 113 -0.16 -3.45 16.25
N ALA A 114 -0.02 -4.65 15.66
CA ALA A 114 0.64 -4.85 14.37
C ALA A 114 -0.13 -4.23 13.17
N PRO A 115 0.58 -3.81 12.11
CA PRO A 115 1.99 -3.43 12.11
C PRO A 115 2.17 -2.07 12.83
N THR A 116 3.30 -1.88 13.48
CA THR A 116 3.63 -0.64 14.20
C THR A 116 5.09 -0.26 14.02
N LEU A 117 5.38 1.05 14.08
CA LEU A 117 6.71 1.61 13.96
C LEU A 117 7.53 1.37 15.24
N GLY A 118 8.77 0.89 15.10
CA GLY A 118 9.71 0.71 16.21
C GLY A 118 10.30 -0.69 16.25
N SER A 119 11.64 -0.77 16.32
CA SER A 119 12.37 -2.05 16.31
C SER A 119 12.24 -2.84 17.61
N GLU A 120 11.94 -2.17 18.72
CA GLU A 120 11.82 -2.78 20.05
C GLU A 120 10.40 -3.31 20.34
N ILE A 121 9.44 -3.06 19.44
CA ILE A 121 8.06 -3.45 19.62
C ILE A 121 7.82 -4.75 18.87
N ASP A 122 7.67 -5.85 19.61
CA ASP A 122 7.27 -7.14 19.04
C ASP A 122 5.75 -7.32 19.19
N PRO A 123 4.95 -7.18 18.11
CA PRO A 123 3.50 -7.32 18.18
C PRO A 123 3.03 -8.74 18.53
N THR A 124 3.93 -9.72 18.46
CA THR A 124 3.64 -11.10 18.79
C THR A 124 3.71 -11.37 20.30
N LEU A 125 4.23 -10.45 21.12
CA LEU A 125 4.25 -10.64 22.56
C LEU A 125 2.84 -10.48 23.18
N PRO A 126 2.50 -11.24 24.25
CA PRO A 126 1.14 -11.23 24.82
C PRO A 126 0.63 -9.84 25.22
N GLN A 127 1.48 -8.96 25.73
CA GLN A 127 1.11 -7.59 26.12
C GLN A 127 0.75 -6.67 24.94
N ASN A 128 1.06 -7.10 23.72
CA ASN A 128 0.83 -6.35 22.48
C ASN A 128 -0.32 -6.94 21.65
N ARG A 129 -0.99 -7.97 22.18
CA ARG A 129 -2.15 -8.64 21.59
C ARG A 129 -3.38 -8.37 22.43
N ALA A 130 -4.54 -8.47 21.79
CA ALA A 130 -5.83 -8.45 22.46
C ALA A 130 -5.85 -9.50 23.58
N THR A 131 -6.05 -9.04 24.82
CA THR A 131 -6.31 -9.91 25.97
C THR A 131 -7.79 -10.22 26.12
N ASP A 132 -8.65 -9.30 25.66
CA ASP A 132 -10.11 -9.42 25.67
C ASP A 132 -10.72 -9.03 24.31
N ALA A 133 -11.95 -9.48 24.05
CA ALA A 133 -12.66 -9.20 22.80
C ALA A 133 -13.01 -7.71 22.60
N ASP A 134 -13.04 -6.94 23.69
CA ASP A 134 -13.37 -5.51 23.69
C ASP A 134 -12.14 -4.61 23.52
N GLU A 135 -10.93 -5.19 23.47
CA GLU A 135 -9.70 -4.42 23.29
C GLU A 135 -9.60 -3.87 21.86
N VAL A 136 -9.49 -2.55 21.73
CA VAL A 136 -9.47 -1.86 20.44
C VAL A 136 -8.10 -1.25 20.17
N PHE A 137 -7.50 -1.66 19.05
CA PHE A 137 -6.26 -1.08 18.55
C PHE A 137 -6.55 0.03 17.53
N LEU A 138 -6.15 1.25 17.87
CA LEU A 138 -6.35 2.44 17.04
C LEU A 138 -5.06 2.85 16.31
N PRO A 139 -5.17 3.40 15.09
CA PRO A 139 -6.39 3.46 14.27
C PRO A 139 -6.84 2.08 13.77
N LYS A 140 -8.13 1.92 13.46
CA LYS A 140 -8.65 0.71 12.79
C LYS A 140 -8.37 0.76 11.29
N GLN A 141 -8.47 -0.39 10.63
CA GLN A 141 -8.23 -0.56 9.20
C GLN A 141 -9.00 0.44 8.32
N GLY A 142 -10.27 0.72 8.64
CA GLY A 142 -11.14 1.64 7.88
C GLY A 142 -11.69 2.78 8.74
N GLU A 143 -10.91 3.29 9.69
CA GLU A 143 -11.30 4.42 10.52
C GLU A 143 -10.92 5.74 9.85
N TYR A 144 -11.89 6.64 9.72
CA TYR A 144 -11.72 7.99 9.18
C TYR A 144 -12.57 8.99 9.98
N PRO A 145 -12.11 10.23 10.18
CA PRO A 145 -10.79 10.74 9.78
C PRO A 145 -9.64 10.08 10.57
N VAL A 146 -8.44 10.06 9.99
CA VAL A 146 -7.26 9.44 10.62
C VAL A 146 -6.02 10.33 10.47
N TRP A 147 -5.24 10.42 11.54
CA TRP A 147 -3.99 11.18 11.53
C TRP A 147 -2.87 10.40 10.87
N TYR A 148 -2.25 11.01 9.87
CA TYR A 148 -1.04 10.52 9.23
C TYR A 148 0.16 11.41 9.57
N PHE A 149 1.31 10.79 9.78
CA PHE A 149 2.60 11.48 9.92
C PHE A 149 3.38 11.45 8.60
N PHE A 150 3.82 12.63 8.13
CA PHE A 150 4.61 12.82 6.92
C PHE A 150 5.98 13.41 7.22
N TYR A 151 7.00 12.88 6.54
CA TYR A 151 8.42 13.23 6.75
C TYR A 151 9.21 13.47 5.44
N GLY A 152 8.55 13.34 4.29
CA GLY A 152 9.12 13.45 2.94
C GLY A 152 8.33 14.40 2.04
N ASP A 153 8.11 13.99 0.79
CA ASP A 153 7.43 14.81 -0.22
C ASP A 153 5.97 15.10 0.16
N LEU A 154 5.29 14.15 0.81
CA LEU A 154 3.94 14.38 1.35
C LEU A 154 3.87 15.47 2.44
N ALA A 155 5.00 15.91 3.00
CA ALA A 155 5.02 17.06 3.91
C ALA A 155 5.00 18.40 3.17
N VAL A 156 5.12 18.41 1.84
CA VAL A 156 5.08 19.61 1.00
C VAL A 156 3.60 19.88 0.62
N PRO A 157 3.01 21.02 1.03
CA PRO A 157 1.60 21.32 0.77
C PRO A 157 1.21 21.22 -0.70
N GLU A 158 2.06 21.73 -1.60
CA GLU A 158 1.79 21.74 -3.04
C GLU A 158 1.65 20.33 -3.61
N ILE A 159 2.49 19.40 -3.14
CA ILE A 159 2.44 18.00 -3.57
C ILE A 159 1.15 17.36 -3.07
N LEU A 160 0.80 17.56 -1.80
CA LEU A 160 -0.42 16.97 -1.25
C LEU A 160 -1.69 17.52 -1.91
N THR A 161 -1.77 18.83 -2.11
CA THR A 161 -2.88 19.49 -2.83
C THR A 161 -3.05 18.92 -4.22
N GLU A 162 -1.96 18.80 -4.99
CA GLU A 162 -2.00 18.23 -6.34
C GLU A 162 -2.49 16.78 -6.33
N ARG A 163 -2.00 15.97 -5.39
CA ARG A 163 -2.30 14.54 -5.33
C ARG A 163 -3.73 14.25 -4.90
N LEU A 164 -4.22 14.97 -3.91
CA LEU A 164 -5.59 14.81 -3.39
C LEU A 164 -6.60 15.67 -4.16
N GLY A 165 -6.15 16.58 -5.02
CA GLY A 165 -7.03 17.50 -5.75
C GLY A 165 -7.79 18.45 -4.82
N LEU A 166 -7.12 18.93 -3.76
CA LEU A 166 -7.74 19.81 -2.78
C LEU A 166 -7.96 21.21 -3.36
N ASP A 167 -9.14 21.78 -3.10
CA ASP A 167 -9.44 23.17 -3.46
C ASP A 167 -8.69 24.18 -2.57
N GLU A 168 -8.40 23.79 -1.32
CA GLU A 168 -7.70 24.59 -0.32
C GLU A 168 -6.35 23.96 0.06
N SER A 169 -5.44 24.78 0.57
CA SER A 169 -4.15 24.29 1.06
C SER A 169 -4.32 23.41 2.30
N PRO A 170 -3.65 22.24 2.38
CA PRO A 170 -3.78 21.33 3.50
C PRO A 170 -3.27 21.97 4.80
N THR A 171 -4.01 21.75 5.88
CA THR A 171 -3.62 22.24 7.21
C THR A 171 -2.75 21.19 7.91
N TYR A 172 -1.45 21.44 7.97
CA TYR A 172 -0.52 20.60 8.72
C TYR A 172 -0.32 21.05 10.16
N ARG A 173 -0.08 20.09 11.04
CA ARG A 173 0.38 20.32 12.41
C ARG A 173 1.80 19.80 12.57
N LYS A 174 2.69 20.57 13.19
CA LYS A 174 4.05 20.10 13.45
C LYS A 174 3.99 18.91 14.41
N ALA A 175 4.70 17.84 14.07
CA ALA A 175 4.66 16.61 14.84
C ALA A 175 6.02 15.91 14.89
N VAL A 176 6.15 14.98 15.85
CA VAL A 176 7.31 14.10 16.02
C VAL A 176 6.81 12.69 16.25
N VAL A 177 7.44 11.69 15.61
CA VAL A 177 7.25 10.28 15.93
C VAL A 177 8.50 9.70 16.59
N ASN A 178 8.31 8.76 17.51
CA ASN A 178 9.39 8.01 18.14
C ASN A 178 9.48 6.59 17.55
N GLY A 179 10.61 5.90 17.72
CA GLY A 179 10.81 4.55 17.18
C GLY A 179 11.07 4.52 15.68
N GLY A 180 11.24 5.69 15.06
CA GLY A 180 11.49 5.84 13.63
C GLY A 180 12.86 6.43 13.36
N LEU A 181 13.46 6.05 12.23
CA LEU A 181 14.75 6.54 11.80
C LEU A 181 14.71 6.91 10.34
N LEU A 182 15.07 8.16 10.02
CA LEU A 182 15.19 8.58 8.64
C LEU A 182 16.51 8.11 8.03
N ARG A 183 16.37 7.55 6.84
CA ARG A 183 17.41 7.13 5.92
C ARG A 183 17.12 7.69 4.54
N THR A 184 18.04 7.45 3.63
CA THR A 184 17.85 7.76 2.22
C THR A 184 18.03 6.50 1.38
N TRP A 185 17.35 6.43 0.24
CA TRP A 185 17.51 5.34 -0.71
C TRP A 185 17.47 5.87 -2.15
N GLY A 186 17.96 5.06 -3.09
CA GLY A 186 18.01 5.42 -4.51
C GLY A 186 19.05 6.50 -4.79
N GLY A 187 20.22 6.42 -4.14
CA GLY A 187 21.31 7.38 -4.34
C GLY A 187 21.04 8.74 -3.70
N CYS A 188 20.55 8.73 -2.45
CA CYS A 188 20.22 9.92 -1.66
C CYS A 188 19.03 10.75 -2.16
N LYS A 189 18.22 10.22 -3.09
CA LYS A 189 17.10 10.95 -3.69
C LYS A 189 15.82 10.91 -2.85
N TYR A 190 15.54 9.78 -2.23
CA TYR A 190 14.27 9.54 -1.56
C TYR A 190 14.48 9.33 -0.06
N LYS A 191 13.57 9.87 0.76
CA LYS A 191 13.58 9.63 2.21
C LYS A 191 12.89 8.32 2.52
N ALA A 192 13.51 7.52 3.37
CA ALA A 192 12.96 6.26 3.89
C ALA A 192 12.85 6.37 5.41
N LEU A 193 11.65 6.21 5.96
CA LEU A 193 11.48 5.94 7.38
C LEU A 193 11.58 4.44 7.61
N VAL A 194 12.57 4.02 8.39
CA VAL A 194 12.73 2.63 8.83
C VAL A 194 12.56 2.56 10.34
N ASP A 195 12.41 1.33 10.86
CA ASP A 195 12.35 1.11 12.30
C ASP A 195 13.65 1.56 12.98
N GLY A 196 13.50 2.39 14.00
CA GLY A 196 14.57 2.85 14.89
C GLY A 196 14.43 2.26 16.29
N ASP A 197 15.39 2.55 17.15
CA ASP A 197 15.29 2.30 18.58
C ASP A 197 14.26 3.23 19.25
N ALA A 198 13.88 2.96 20.49
CA ALA A 198 12.86 3.75 21.19
C ALA A 198 13.24 5.22 21.41
N SER A 199 14.53 5.55 21.34
CA SER A 199 15.05 6.91 21.49
C SER A 199 15.11 7.68 20.16
N ALA A 200 15.02 6.99 19.03
CA ALA A 200 15.04 7.58 17.70
C ALA A 200 13.77 8.42 17.48
N ARG A 201 13.96 9.64 17.00
CA ARG A 201 12.88 10.61 16.77
C ARG A 201 12.96 11.16 15.37
N VAL A 202 11.80 11.33 14.75
CA VAL A 202 11.67 11.93 13.43
C VAL A 202 10.72 13.10 13.50
N GLU A 203 11.21 14.27 13.10
CA GLU A 203 10.40 15.47 12.96
C GLU A 203 9.69 15.48 11.60
N GLY A 204 8.46 15.98 11.60
CA GLY A 204 7.65 16.05 10.41
C GLY A 204 6.34 16.77 10.67
N TRP A 205 5.31 16.35 9.96
CA TRP A 205 4.00 16.99 9.98
C TRP A 205 2.91 15.95 10.12
N ALA A 206 1.89 16.26 10.90
CA ALA A 206 0.68 15.50 10.98
C ALA A 206 -0.39 16.14 10.08
N TYR A 207 -1.10 15.29 9.36
CA TYR A 207 -2.22 15.65 8.50
C TYR A 207 -3.39 14.72 8.78
N GLU A 208 -4.60 15.26 8.83
CA GLU A 208 -5.83 14.49 9.05
C GLU A 208 -6.41 14.08 7.69
N VAL A 209 -6.33 12.79 7.37
CA VAL A 209 -6.89 12.23 6.14
C VAL A 209 -8.37 11.95 6.38
N GLY A 210 -9.23 12.58 5.58
CA GLY A 210 -10.68 12.61 5.81
C GLY A 210 -11.45 11.43 5.22
N SER A 211 -10.92 10.74 4.22
CA SER A 211 -11.63 9.69 3.47
C SER A 211 -10.72 8.53 3.08
N GLU A 212 -11.36 7.39 2.77
CA GLU A 212 -10.67 6.20 2.24
C GLU A 212 -10.07 6.49 0.87
N GLU A 213 -10.80 7.23 0.02
CA GLU A 213 -10.33 7.59 -1.31
C GLU A 213 -9.06 8.44 -1.26
N ASP A 214 -8.97 9.42 -0.35
CA ASP A 214 -7.76 10.22 -0.16
C ASP A 214 -6.60 9.36 0.32
N GLU A 215 -6.85 8.45 1.26
CA GLU A 215 -5.82 7.53 1.74
C GLU A 215 -5.29 6.62 0.63
N GLU A 216 -6.16 6.08 -0.22
CA GLU A 216 -5.76 5.26 -1.37
C GLU A 216 -4.88 6.05 -2.36
N MET A 217 -5.19 7.33 -2.61
CA MET A 217 -4.36 8.21 -3.43
C MET A 217 -2.95 8.38 -2.84
N LEU A 218 -2.84 8.54 -1.52
CA LEU A 218 -1.53 8.64 -0.84
C LEU A 218 -0.76 7.33 -0.91
N ARG A 219 -1.43 6.20 -0.63
CA ARG A 219 -0.83 4.86 -0.71
C ARG A 219 -0.36 4.51 -2.12
N TYR A 220 -1.03 5.01 -3.14
CA TYR A 220 -0.59 4.81 -4.52
C TYR A 220 0.63 5.66 -4.87
N TYR A 221 0.70 6.89 -4.34
CA TYR A 221 1.84 7.77 -4.54
C TYR A 221 3.11 7.23 -3.89
N GLU A 222 3.01 6.75 -2.64
CA GLU A 222 4.15 6.17 -1.91
C GLU A 222 4.58 4.82 -2.48
N THR A 223 3.66 4.07 -3.11
CA THR A 223 3.88 2.77 -3.77
C THR A 223 4.14 1.60 -2.82
N ASP A 224 4.34 0.40 -3.37
CA ASP A 224 4.65 -0.81 -2.60
C ASP A 224 6.10 -0.85 -2.05
N PHE A 225 6.88 0.22 -2.23
CA PHE A 225 8.14 0.42 -1.48
C PHE A 225 7.91 0.81 -0.01
N TYR A 226 6.69 1.21 0.34
CA TYR A 226 6.30 1.59 1.69
C TYR A 226 5.07 0.80 2.11
N GLU A 227 4.91 0.61 3.42
CA GLU A 227 3.71 0.05 4.04
C GLU A 227 3.14 1.05 5.06
N VAL A 228 1.85 0.98 5.32
CA VAL A 228 1.18 1.80 6.33
C VAL A 228 1.20 1.06 7.67
N VAL A 229 1.77 1.70 8.69
CA VAL A 229 1.86 1.15 10.06
C VAL A 229 1.33 2.11 11.11
N ARG A 230 0.94 1.57 12.27
CA ARG A 230 0.56 2.37 13.44
C ARG A 230 1.76 3.05 14.08
N CYS A 231 1.59 4.28 14.52
CA CYS A 231 2.60 5.02 15.27
C CYS A 231 1.97 5.99 16.28
N ASP A 232 2.81 6.50 17.18
CA ASP A 232 2.44 7.51 18.15
C ASP A 232 2.98 8.87 17.68
N ILE A 233 2.05 9.76 17.32
CA ILE A 233 2.33 11.09 16.78
C ILE A 233 2.28 12.11 17.92
N CYS A 234 3.42 12.70 18.26
CA CYS A 234 3.52 13.76 19.25
C CYS A 234 3.31 15.12 18.57
N MET A 235 2.17 15.76 18.81
CA MET A 235 1.86 17.10 18.29
C MET A 235 2.68 18.16 19.03
N VAL A 236 3.50 18.95 18.32
CA VAL A 236 4.48 19.88 18.93
C VAL A 236 3.81 21.10 19.56
N ASP A 237 2.67 21.51 19.03
CA ASP A 237 1.91 22.68 19.48
C ASP A 237 1.24 22.47 20.85
N VAL A 238 0.68 21.28 21.09
CA VAL A 238 -0.07 20.95 22.33
C VAL A 238 0.65 19.96 23.24
N GLY A 239 1.68 19.26 22.74
CA GLY A 239 2.39 18.21 23.49
C GLY A 239 1.59 16.91 23.67
N GLU A 240 0.48 16.75 22.95
CA GLU A 240 -0.39 15.58 22.99
C GLU A 240 0.16 14.47 22.09
N VAL A 241 0.00 13.22 22.52
CA VAL A 241 0.33 12.03 21.73
C VAL A 241 -0.95 11.42 21.19
N ILE A 242 -1.04 11.32 19.87
CA ILE A 242 -2.20 10.79 19.15
C ILE A 242 -1.79 9.49 18.44
N LYS A 243 -2.67 8.49 18.44
CA LYS A 243 -2.49 7.28 17.65
C LYS A 243 -2.75 7.60 16.18
N GLY A 244 -1.78 7.33 15.32
CA GLY A 244 -1.87 7.64 13.90
C GLY A 244 -1.18 6.60 13.03
N LEU A 245 -1.07 6.93 11.76
CA LEU A 245 -0.48 6.09 10.73
C LEU A 245 0.74 6.77 10.10
N VAL A 246 1.65 5.95 9.57
CA VAL A 246 2.84 6.43 8.87
C VAL A 246 3.23 5.46 7.77
N PHE A 247 3.82 5.98 6.70
CA PHE A 247 4.45 5.18 5.66
C PHE A 247 5.84 4.74 6.11
N ARG A 248 6.04 3.45 6.36
CA ARG A 248 7.35 2.85 6.66
C ARG A 248 7.92 2.21 5.40
N PHE A 249 9.19 2.46 5.11
CA PHE A 249 9.89 1.87 3.97
C PHE A 249 10.19 0.38 4.24
N VAL A 250 9.87 -0.48 3.27
CA VAL A 250 10.06 -1.95 3.36
C VAL A 250 11.23 -2.48 2.54
N GLY A 251 11.97 -1.60 1.86
CA GLY A 251 13.14 -1.96 1.06
C GLY A 251 14.46 -1.92 1.83
N ASP A 252 15.54 -2.26 1.13
CA ASP A 252 16.90 -2.06 1.62
C ASP A 252 17.28 -0.58 1.49
N VAL A 253 17.76 0.00 2.59
CA VAL A 253 18.29 1.37 2.61
C VAL A 253 19.78 1.38 2.25
N ASP A 254 20.24 2.49 1.66
CA ASP A 254 21.66 2.71 1.33
C ASP A 254 22.51 3.03 2.57
#